data_AF-A0A9D7JST3-F1
#
_entry.id   AF-A0A9D7JST3-F1
#
_cell.length_a   1.000
_cell.length_b   1.000
_cell.length_c   1.000
_cell.angle_alpha   90.00
_cell.angle_beta   90.00
_cell.angle_gamma   90.00
#
_symmetry.space_group_name_H-M   'P 1'
#
loop_
_entity.id
_entity.type
_entity.pdbx_description
1 polymer ?
#
loop_
_entity_poly.entity_id
_entity_poly.type
_entity_poly.pdbx_seq_one_letter_code
_entity_poly.pdbx_strand_id
1 'polypeptide(L)'
;MVIYGVAILAGSFMLGQMIGEMLGSWLGIDANVGGVGFAMLILIFVHHWMRQRQLFSIEMERGILFWSNMYIPVIVAMASIQNVASALSGGMIAILAGILPTAACFLLIPLISKIK
;
A
#
# COMPACT_ATOMS: atom_id res chain seq x y z
N MET A 1 24.04 -6.18 -3.48
CA MET A 1 23.39 -7.45 -3.88
C MET A 1 21.88 -7.28 -3.91
N VAL A 2 21.20 -7.83 -4.91
CA VAL A 2 19.73 -7.72 -5.10
C VAL A 2 18.94 -8.18 -3.88
N ILE A 3 19.39 -9.26 -3.24
CA ILE A 3 18.74 -9.86 -2.05
C ILE A 3 18.62 -8.85 -0.90
N TYR A 4 19.58 -7.94 -0.72
CA TYR A 4 19.51 -6.95 0.36
C TYR A 4 18.37 -5.95 0.15
N GLY A 5 18.11 -5.52 -1.09
CA GLY A 5 16.97 -4.66 -1.39
C GLY A 5 15.64 -5.36 -1.10
N VAL A 6 15.53 -6.63 -1.48
CA VAL A 6 14.36 -7.47 -1.17
C VAL A 6 14.20 -7.67 0.33
N ALA A 7 15.29 -7.89 1.07
CA ALA A 7 15.26 -8.04 2.52
C ALA A 7 14.76 -6.77 3.23
N ILE A 8 15.20 -5.59 2.77
CA ILE A 8 14.72 -4.31 3.30
C ILE A 8 13.22 -4.14 3.04
N LEU A 9 12.77 -4.44 1.82
CA LEU A 9 11.35 -4.38 1.45
C LEU A 9 10.49 -5.34 2.29
N ALA A 10 10.94 -6.59 2.46
CA ALA A 10 10.22 -7.58 3.26
C ALA A 10 10.22 -7.19 4.75
N GLY A 11 11.33 -6.69 5.27
CA GLY A 11 11.45 -6.24 6.65
C GLY A 11 10.56 -5.04 6.94
N SER A 12 10.53 -4.04 6.06
CA SER A 12 9.63 -2.89 6.21
C SER A 12 8.16 -3.29 6.11
N PHE A 13 7.82 -4.21 5.20
CA PHE A 13 6.48 -4.77 5.10
C PHE A 13 6.05 -5.47 6.38
N MET A 14 6.86 -6.41 6.88
CA MET A 14 6.53 -7.19 8.08
C MET A 14 6.35 -6.30 9.31
N LEU A 15 7.28 -5.36 9.54
CA LEU A 15 7.16 -4.40 10.64
C LEU A 15 5.93 -3.50 10.50
N GLY A 16 5.63 -3.01 9.29
CA GLY A 16 4.44 -2.21 9.05
C GLY A 16 3.15 -2.98 9.34
N GLN A 17 3.05 -4.23 8.88
CA GLN A 17 1.90 -5.10 9.17
C GLN A 17 1.73 -5.33 10.66
N MET A 18 2.81 -5.66 11.38
CA MET A 18 2.78 -5.83 12.84
C MET A 18 2.26 -4.58 13.55
N ILE A 19 2.74 -3.39 13.18
CA ILE A 19 2.25 -2.13 13.75
C ILE A 19 0.76 -1.92 13.45
N GLY A 20 0.32 -2.19 12.23
CA GLY A 20 -1.09 -2.06 11.83
C GLY A 20 -2.03 -3.01 12.57
N GLU A 21 -1.60 -4.25 12.84
CA GLU A 21 -2.34 -5.22 13.65
C GLU A 21 -2.40 -4.80 15.12
N MET A 22 -1.27 -4.38 15.69
CA MET A 22 -1.22 -3.87 17.07
C MET A 22 -2.16 -2.67 17.23
N LEU A 23 -2.14 -1.73 16.28
CA LEU A 23 -3.03 -0.57 16.30
C LEU A 23 -4.50 -0.98 16.18
N GLY A 24 -4.82 -1.93 15.30
CA GLY A 24 -6.17 -2.50 15.18
C GLY A 24 -6.65 -3.09 16.50
N SER A 25 -5.82 -3.92 17.13
CA SER A 25 -6.14 -4.54 18.43
C SER A 25 -6.36 -3.49 19.53
N TRP A 26 -5.56 -2.42 19.57
CA TRP A 26 -5.70 -1.34 20.56
C TRP A 26 -6.95 -0.50 20.36
N LEU A 27 -7.38 -0.34 19.10
CA LEU A 27 -8.63 0.34 18.75
C LEU A 27 -9.86 -0.59 18.88
N GLY A 28 -9.67 -1.87 19.22
CA GLY A 28 -10.74 -2.86 19.28
C GLY A 28 -11.32 -3.23 17.92
N ILE A 29 -10.54 -3.05 16.85
CA ILE A 29 -10.91 -3.37 15.46
C ILE A 29 -10.23 -4.68 15.08
N ASP A 30 -11.02 -5.67 14.65
CA ASP A 30 -10.54 -6.99 14.22
C ASP A 30 -10.00 -6.95 12.76
N ALA A 31 -9.14 -5.96 12.48
CA ALA A 31 -8.56 -5.74 11.16
C ALA A 31 -7.23 -4.96 11.27
N ASN A 32 -6.37 -5.12 10.27
CA ASN A 32 -5.14 -4.34 10.16
C ASN A 32 -5.45 -2.87 9.84
N VAL A 33 -4.99 -1.95 10.69
CA VAL A 33 -5.21 -0.50 10.51
C VAL A 33 -3.95 0.14 9.94
N GLY A 34 -3.88 0.22 8.61
CA GLY A 34 -2.86 1.02 7.91
C GLY A 34 -1.46 0.43 7.84
N GLY A 35 -1.29 -0.87 8.06
CA GLY A 35 0.01 -1.56 8.08
C GLY A 35 0.86 -1.37 6.81
N VAL A 36 0.20 -1.32 5.64
CA VAL A 36 0.89 -1.00 4.37
C VAL A 36 1.45 0.42 4.38
N GLY A 37 0.72 1.39 4.91
CA GLY A 37 1.18 2.78 5.03
C GLY A 37 2.38 2.89 5.96
N PHE A 38 2.35 2.20 7.11
CA PHE A 38 3.51 2.13 8.00
C PHE A 38 4.72 1.50 7.33
N ALA A 39 4.52 0.42 6.57
CA ALA A 39 5.59 -0.22 5.80
C ALA A 39 6.24 0.73 4.78
N MET A 40 5.42 1.54 4.08
CA MET A 40 5.92 2.54 3.14
C MET A 40 6.77 3.60 3.83
N LEU A 41 6.31 4.12 4.97
CA LEU A 41 7.07 5.12 5.74
C LEU A 41 8.40 4.55 6.24
N ILE A 42 8.39 3.33 6.81
CA ILE A 42 9.61 2.64 7.26
C ILE A 42 10.59 2.48 6.09
N LEU A 43 10.11 2.03 4.93
CA LEU A 43 10.93 1.85 3.75
C LEU A 43 11.58 3.17 3.31
N ILE A 44 10.81 4.26 3.28
CA ILE A 44 11.31 5.60 2.93
C ILE A 44 12.41 6.04 3.92
N PHE A 45 12.19 5.87 5.23
CA PHE A 45 13.17 6.24 6.25
C PHE A 45 14.46 5.42 6.14
N VAL A 46 14.35 4.10 6.02
CA VAL A 46 15.50 3.19 5.88
C VAL A 46 16.27 3.51 4.60
N HIS A 47 15.57 3.68 3.47
CA HIS A 47 16.19 4.05 2.20
C HIS A 47 16.94 5.37 2.30
N HIS A 48 16.32 6.40 2.90
CA HIS A 48 16.95 7.70 3.10
C HIS A 48 18.22 7.59 3.96
N TRP A 49 18.14 6.88 5.09
CA TRP A 49 19.26 6.66 6.01
C TRP A 49 20.42 5.90 5.36
N MET A 50 20.13 4.84 4.60
CA MET A 50 21.16 4.07 3.89
C MET A 50 21.83 4.88 2.78
N ARG A 51 21.07 5.72 2.08
CA ARG A 51 21.60 6.61 1.03
C ARG A 51 22.55 7.65 1.59
N GLN A 52 22.22 8.26 2.76
CA GLN A 52 23.13 9.21 3.42
C GLN A 52 24.47 8.58 3.82
N ARG A 53 24.47 7.28 4.16
CA ARG A 53 25.68 6.53 4.56
C ARG A 53 26.42 5.85 3.40
N GLN A 54 26.01 6.08 2.15
CA GLN A 54 26.54 5.41 0.96
C GLN A 54 26.46 3.87 1.02
N LEU A 55 25.55 3.33 1.84
CA LEU A 55 25.32 1.89 1.99
C LEU A 55 24.33 1.34 0.96
N PHE A 56 23.62 2.22 0.25
CA PHE A 56 22.60 1.84 -0.73
C PHE A 56 23.23 1.68 -2.12
N SER A 57 23.25 0.45 -2.63
CA SER A 57 23.82 0.14 -3.95
C SER A 57 22.75 0.02 -5.04
N ILE A 58 23.13 0.25 -6.29
CA ILE A 58 22.22 0.16 -7.45
C ILE A 58 21.58 -1.23 -7.57
N GLU A 59 22.27 -2.28 -7.15
CA GLU A 59 21.76 -3.65 -7.15
C GLU A 59 20.65 -3.85 -6.11
N MET A 60 20.70 -3.16 -4.97
CA MET A 60 19.63 -3.20 -3.98
C MET A 60 18.37 -2.55 -4.54
N GLU A 61 18.52 -1.40 -5.21
CA GLU A 61 17.42 -0.71 -5.89
C GLU A 61 16.74 -1.62 -6.92
N ARG A 62 17.52 -2.36 -7.72
CA ARG A 62 16.98 -3.34 -8.67
C ARG A 62 16.13 -4.42 -8.00
N GLY A 63 16.49 -4.84 -6.78
CA GLY A 63 15.69 -5.80 -6.02
C GLY A 63 14.32 -5.25 -5.61
N ILE A 64 14.26 -3.99 -5.19
CA ILE A 64 13.00 -3.31 -4.86
C ILE A 64 12.16 -3.10 -6.12
N LEU A 65 12.78 -2.62 -7.20
CA LEU A 65 12.12 -2.38 -8.48
C LEU A 65 11.57 -3.66 -9.10
N PHE A 66 12.28 -4.79 -8.96
CA PHE A 66 11.79 -6.10 -9.41
C PHE A 66 10.40 -6.41 -8.82
N TRP A 67 10.23 -6.24 -7.50
CA TRP A 67 8.94 -6.45 -6.84
C TRP A 67 7.90 -5.38 -7.21
N SER A 68 8.33 -4.13 -7.35
CA SER A 68 7.44 -3.06 -7.83
C SER A 68 6.87 -3.34 -9.22
N ASN A 69 7.66 -3.96 -10.10
CA ASN A 69 7.20 -4.34 -11.44
C ASN A 69 6.22 -5.52 -11.42
N MET A 70 6.20 -6.34 -10.36
CA MET A 70 5.20 -7.39 -10.16
C MET A 70 3.82 -6.85 -9.72
N TYR A 71 3.67 -5.54 -9.52
CA TYR A 71 2.41 -4.90 -9.12
C TYR A 71 1.24 -5.25 -10.04
N ILE A 72 1.43 -5.20 -11.36
CA ILE A 72 0.36 -5.47 -12.33
C ILE A 72 -0.15 -6.92 -12.20
N PRO A 73 0.69 -7.97 -12.30
CA PRO A 73 0.24 -9.35 -12.10
C PRO A 73 -0.44 -9.59 -10.75
N VAL A 74 0.10 -9.03 -9.66
CA VAL A 74 -0.45 -9.22 -8.31
C VAL A 74 -1.85 -8.62 -8.20
N ILE A 75 -2.08 -7.44 -8.78
CA ILE A 75 -3.41 -6.83 -8.79
C ILE A 75 -4.38 -7.57 -9.68
N VAL A 76 -3.92 -8.08 -10.83
CA VAL A 76 -4.78 -8.93 -11.68
C VAL A 76 -5.21 -10.18 -10.93
N ALA A 77 -4.30 -10.81 -10.17
CA ALA A 77 -4.63 -11.94 -9.31
C ALA A 77 -5.55 -11.55 -8.15
N MET A 78 -5.37 -10.39 -7.54
CA MET A 78 -6.29 -9.87 -6.51
C MET A 78 -7.68 -9.58 -7.08
N ALA A 79 -7.76 -9.08 -8.31
CA ALA A 79 -9.03 -8.81 -8.97
C ALA A 79 -9.78 -10.10 -9.37
N SER A 80 -9.05 -11.16 -9.73
CA SER A 80 -9.67 -12.42 -10.20
C SER A 80 -10.42 -13.19 -9.11
N ILE A 81 -10.09 -12.97 -7.83
CA ILE A 81 -10.78 -13.57 -6.69
C ILE A 81 -12.00 -12.77 -6.22
N GLN A 82 -12.25 -11.58 -6.79
CA GLN A 82 -13.38 -10.74 -6.39
C GLN A 82 -14.70 -11.25 -6.98
N ASN A 83 -15.76 -11.30 -6.15
CA ASN A 83 -17.09 -11.76 -6.57
C ASN A 83 -17.93 -10.62 -7.16
N VAL A 84 -17.85 -10.45 -8.48
CA VAL A 84 -18.60 -9.40 -9.19
C VAL A 84 -20.11 -9.65 -9.18
N ALA A 85 -20.55 -10.91 -9.23
CA ALA A 85 -21.98 -11.25 -9.21
C ALA A 85 -22.64 -10.82 -7.89
N SER A 86 -21.95 -11.07 -6.76
CA SER A 86 -22.39 -10.61 -5.44
C SER A 86 -22.40 -9.08 -5.33
N ALA A 87 -21.47 -8.39 -6.00
CA ALA A 87 -21.46 -6.93 -6.00
C ALA A 87 -22.66 -6.35 -6.76
N LEU A 88 -23.03 -6.95 -7.90
CA LEU A 88 -24.18 -6.54 -8.71
C LEU A 88 -25.52 -6.88 -8.07
N SER A 89 -25.61 -7.98 -7.32
CA SER A 89 -26.84 -8.34 -6.59
C SER A 89 -27.16 -7.36 -5.45
N GLY A 90 -26.20 -6.52 -5.02
CA GLY A 90 -26.44 -5.39 -4.11
C GLY A 90 -27.27 -4.25 -4.73
N GLY A 91 -27.63 -4.36 -6.01
CA GLY A 91 -28.52 -3.43 -6.70
C GLY A 91 -27.90 -2.04 -6.90
N MET A 92 -28.77 -1.02 -7.04
CA MET A 92 -28.34 0.35 -7.33
C MET A 92 -27.46 0.95 -6.22
N ILE A 93 -27.65 0.53 -4.97
CA ILE A 93 -26.90 1.05 -3.82
C ILE A 93 -25.41 0.70 -3.95
N ALA A 94 -25.07 -0.52 -4.38
CA ALA A 94 -23.68 -0.94 -4.58
C ALA A 94 -22.96 -0.08 -5.64
N ILE A 95 -23.66 0.24 -6.74
CA ILE A 95 -23.12 1.08 -7.81
C ILE A 95 -22.90 2.51 -7.31
N LEU A 96 -23.88 3.09 -6.61
CA LEU A 96 -23.77 4.44 -6.06
C LEU A 96 -22.70 4.54 -4.97
N ALA A 97 -22.51 3.49 -4.17
CA ALA A 97 -21.48 3.42 -3.13
C ALA A 97 -20.05 3.35 -3.69
N GLY A 98 -19.84 2.82 -4.91
CA GLY A 98 -18.54 2.92 -5.60
C GLY A 98 -18.39 4.27 -6.31
N ILE A 99 -19.37 4.56 -7.17
CA ILE A 99 -19.87 5.85 -7.64
C ILE A 99 -19.37 7.12 -6.94
N LEU A 100 -20.23 7.54 -6.01
CA LEU A 100 -20.25 8.86 -5.40
C LEU A 100 -19.00 9.13 -4.55
N PRO A 101 -18.50 8.21 -3.70
CA PRO A 101 -17.29 8.47 -2.93
C PRO A 101 -16.07 8.66 -3.83
N THR A 102 -15.95 7.87 -4.90
CA THR A 102 -14.84 8.00 -5.87
C THR A 102 -14.88 9.36 -6.55
N ALA A 103 -16.06 9.75 -7.07
CA ALA A 103 -16.25 11.06 -7.70
C ALA A 103 -15.98 12.22 -6.72
N ALA A 104 -16.48 12.11 -5.48
CA ALA A 104 -16.24 13.10 -4.44
C ALA A 104 -14.74 13.26 -4.13
N CYS A 105 -14.00 12.15 -3.99
CA CYS A 105 -12.55 12.19 -3.80
C CYS A 105 -11.86 12.91 -4.97
N PHE A 106 -12.22 12.61 -6.23
CA PHE A 106 -11.65 13.31 -7.39
C PHE A 106 -11.94 14.82 -7.39
N LEU A 107 -13.14 15.23 -7.00
CA LEU A 107 -13.52 16.66 -6.91
C LEU A 107 -12.81 17.38 -5.74
N LEU A 108 -12.42 16.66 -4.69
CA LEU A 108 -11.69 17.20 -3.55
C LEU A 108 -10.20 17.42 -3.84
N ILE A 109 -9.59 16.67 -4.76
CA ILE A 109 -8.18 16.85 -5.15
C ILE A 109 -7.85 18.32 -5.53
N PRO A 110 -8.59 19.00 -6.43
CA PRO A 110 -8.31 20.40 -6.78
C PRO A 110 -8.61 21.40 -5.66
N LEU A 111 -9.44 21.03 -4.68
CA LEU A 111 -9.69 21.84 -3.48
C LEU A 111 -8.50 21.73 -2.52
N ILE A 112 -8.02 20.52 -2.26
CA ILE A 112 -6.87 20.25 -1.39
C ILE A 112 -5.60 20.85 -1.99
N SER A 113 -5.39 20.77 -3.30
CA SER A 113 -4.19 21.32 -3.95
C SER A 113 -4.09 22.85 -3.88
N LYS A 114 -5.19 23.54 -3.55
CA LYS A 114 -5.21 25.00 -3.32
C LYS A 114 -4.94 25.37 -1.86
N ILE A 115 -4.93 24.40 -0.94
CA ILE A 115 -4.52 24.60 0.45
C ILE A 115 -3.00 24.71 0.43
N LYS A 116 -2.50 25.89 0.79
CA LYS A 116 -1.08 26.26 0.75
C LYS A 116 -0.38 25.91 2.05
#